data_AF-A0A429ZKA9-F1
#
_entry.id   AF-A0A429ZKA9-F1
#
_cell.length_a   1.000
_cell.length_b   1.000
_cell.length_c   1.000
_cell.angle_alpha   90.00
_cell.angle_beta   90.00
_cell.angle_gamma   90.00
#
_symmetry.space_group_name_H-M   'P 1'
#
loop_
_entity.id
_entity.type
_entity.pdbx_description
1 polymer ?
#
loop_
_entity_poly.entity_id
_entity_poly.type
_entity_poly.pdbx_seq_one_letter_code
_entity_poly.pdbx_strand_id
1 'polypeptide(L)'
;MKFLHTADWHIGRKLNGFSLLEEQKDVFEKMLTIAVTQQVDAIVVAGDLYDRSMPSVESVELLNAMMIEMNLEKKFPVLAISGNHDSATRLSTGSPWLEKERFYLYTQLEQVFSPVVIGDTQFFLLPYIEPVHARLYFNDETLVTIPLAMKKIIEEITPLFLPDKHHVLVSHFFVTGALKGESETPLEVGGLSSVSTDMFEVFDYVALGHLHYKDAISQHEKIKYSGSLLKYSLSERNQEKGVRIVTLDETSVSSEFIPITPLRDVSLLREKFTTLVDYDYYQTINREDYIAIELTDKTSIPNALSELRQIYPRLISLERIGEEKVVSDERYEAIEIKKVSPKELIANYFEDVTEEPLTKQQSRWLEEAMIEVRKEK
;
A
#
# COMPACT_ATOMS: atom_id res chain seq x y z
N MET A 1 12.13 -7.80 -23.29
CA MET A 1 11.44 -6.56 -22.85
C MET A 1 12.02 -5.99 -21.55
N LYS A 2 11.97 -4.67 -21.34
CA LYS A 2 12.27 -4.01 -20.05
C LYS A 2 11.11 -3.13 -19.59
N PHE A 3 10.66 -3.24 -18.35
CA PHE A 3 9.59 -2.38 -17.81
C PHE A 3 9.88 -1.86 -16.40
N LEU A 4 9.27 -0.74 -16.05
CA LEU A 4 9.30 -0.19 -14.69
C LEU A 4 8.11 -0.74 -13.91
N HIS A 5 8.36 -1.27 -12.71
CA HIS A 5 7.34 -1.71 -11.75
C HIS A 5 7.31 -0.78 -10.54
N THR A 6 6.15 -0.18 -10.31
CA THR A 6 5.82 0.69 -9.16
C THR A 6 4.42 0.37 -8.64
N ALA A 7 4.08 0.83 -7.45
CA ALA A 7 2.79 0.65 -6.80
C ALA A 7 2.63 1.64 -5.63
N ASP A 8 1.47 1.62 -4.97
CA ASP A 8 1.26 2.24 -3.66
C ASP A 8 1.57 3.76 -3.67
N TRP A 9 1.08 4.44 -4.72
CA TRP A 9 1.25 5.88 -4.91
C TRP A 9 0.44 6.70 -3.92
N HIS A 10 -0.73 6.19 -3.51
CA HIS A 10 -1.64 6.81 -2.55
C HIS A 10 -1.80 8.32 -2.76
N ILE A 11 -2.06 8.77 -4.00
CA ILE A 11 -2.16 10.19 -4.32
C ILE A 11 -3.21 10.86 -3.41
N GLY A 12 -2.80 11.92 -2.72
CA GLY A 12 -3.61 12.61 -1.70
C GLY A 12 -3.33 12.24 -0.26
N ARG A 13 -2.43 11.28 0.00
CA ARG A 13 -2.07 10.91 1.37
C ARG A 13 -1.48 12.09 2.14
N LYS A 14 -1.70 12.09 3.45
CA LYS A 14 -1.15 13.06 4.39
C LYS A 14 -0.25 12.37 5.39
N LEU A 15 0.81 13.06 5.83
CA LEU A 15 1.68 12.64 6.92
C LEU A 15 1.45 13.54 8.13
N ASN A 16 0.80 13.01 9.17
CA ASN A 16 0.37 13.76 10.35
C ASN A 16 -0.23 15.14 10.06
N GLY A 17 -1.17 15.20 9.10
CA GLY A 17 -1.86 16.42 8.70
C GLY A 17 -1.18 17.23 7.58
N PHE A 18 0.11 17.01 7.31
CA PHE A 18 0.79 17.62 6.18
C PHE A 18 0.38 16.93 4.87
N SER A 19 0.00 17.71 3.86
CA SER A 19 -0.21 17.19 2.51
C SER A 19 1.13 16.71 1.93
N LEU A 20 1.10 15.58 1.22
CA LEU A 20 2.25 15.04 0.49
C LEU A 20 2.17 15.30 -1.02
N LEU A 21 1.25 16.15 -1.51
CA LEU A 21 1.05 16.32 -2.96
C LEU A 21 2.30 16.87 -3.67
N GLU A 22 3.06 17.77 -3.01
CA GLU A 22 4.32 18.30 -3.55
C GLU A 22 5.37 17.19 -3.64
N GLU A 23 5.51 16.39 -2.58
CA GLU A 23 6.40 15.24 -2.51
C GLU A 23 6.03 14.18 -3.54
N GLN A 24 4.75 13.90 -3.72
CA GLN A 24 4.22 12.93 -4.68
C GLN A 24 4.52 13.34 -6.12
N LYS A 25 4.37 14.63 -6.43
CA LYS A 25 4.76 15.16 -7.73
C LYS A 25 6.27 15.03 -7.98
N ASP A 26 7.09 15.41 -7.00
CA ASP A 26 8.55 15.35 -7.11
C ASP A 26 9.06 13.90 -7.32
N VAL A 27 8.57 12.93 -6.54
CA VAL A 27 8.99 11.53 -6.73
C VAL A 27 8.49 10.94 -8.04
N PHE A 28 7.35 11.40 -8.54
CA PHE A 28 6.84 11.01 -9.86
C PHE A 28 7.74 11.52 -10.98
N GLU A 29 8.15 12.79 -10.95
CA GLU A 29 9.07 13.37 -11.94
C GLU A 29 10.42 12.63 -11.94
N LYS A 30 10.93 12.26 -10.76
CA LYS A 30 12.13 11.42 -10.59
C LYS A 30 11.93 10.00 -11.14
N MET A 31 10.80 9.37 -10.86
CA MET A 31 10.44 8.07 -11.43
C MET A 31 10.38 8.12 -12.96
N LEU A 32 9.76 9.13 -13.55
CA LEU A 32 9.72 9.30 -15.01
C LEU A 32 11.12 9.49 -15.59
N THR A 33 11.99 10.25 -14.90
CA THR A 33 13.39 10.40 -15.29
C THR A 33 14.11 9.06 -15.31
N ILE A 34 13.85 8.20 -14.32
CA ILE A 34 14.37 6.82 -14.28
C ILE A 34 13.83 6.01 -15.47
N ALA A 35 12.52 6.05 -15.74
CA ALA A 35 11.90 5.34 -16.86
C ALA A 35 12.56 5.70 -18.21
N VAL A 36 12.77 7.00 -18.45
CA VAL A 36 13.43 7.51 -19.66
C VAL A 36 14.90 7.08 -19.72
N THR A 37 15.64 7.24 -18.62
CA THR A 37 17.08 6.92 -18.56
C THR A 37 17.33 5.43 -18.75
N GLN A 38 16.47 4.59 -18.18
CA GLN A 38 16.55 3.13 -18.27
C GLN A 38 15.99 2.59 -19.58
N GLN A 39 15.38 3.45 -20.41
CA GLN A 39 14.74 3.13 -21.68
C GLN A 39 13.73 1.98 -21.53
N VAL A 40 12.82 2.11 -20.57
CA VAL A 40 11.78 1.09 -20.35
C VAL A 40 10.76 1.11 -21.49
N ASP A 41 10.29 -0.06 -21.87
CA ASP A 41 9.27 -0.28 -22.89
C ASP A 41 7.85 0.04 -22.37
N ALA A 42 7.63 -0.07 -21.06
CA ALA A 42 6.36 0.19 -20.40
C ALA A 42 6.52 0.55 -18.91
N ILE A 43 5.50 1.18 -18.34
CA ILE A 43 5.36 1.44 -16.90
C ILE A 43 4.18 0.64 -16.35
N VAL A 44 4.44 -0.14 -15.30
CA VAL A 44 3.48 -0.99 -14.59
C VAL A 44 3.20 -0.41 -13.20
N VAL A 45 1.93 -0.11 -12.92
CA VAL A 45 1.43 0.43 -11.65
C VAL A 45 0.54 -0.62 -10.96
N ALA A 46 1.10 -1.32 -9.97
CA ALA A 46 0.45 -2.46 -9.31
C ALA A 46 -0.50 -2.04 -8.17
N GLY A 47 -1.35 -1.04 -8.40
CA GLY A 47 -2.44 -0.66 -7.49
C GLY A 47 -2.13 0.45 -6.50
N ASP A 48 -3.19 0.86 -5.78
CA ASP A 48 -3.27 1.97 -4.84
C ASP A 48 -2.80 3.30 -5.45
N LEU A 49 -3.48 3.69 -6.53
CA LEU A 49 -3.21 4.96 -7.22
C LEU A 49 -3.65 6.14 -6.33
N TYR A 50 -4.82 6.06 -5.71
CA TYR A 50 -5.32 7.06 -4.75
C TYR A 50 -5.18 6.59 -3.30
N ASP A 51 -5.05 7.53 -2.37
CA ASP A 51 -5.09 7.23 -0.92
C ASP A 51 -6.46 6.72 -0.46
N ARG A 52 -7.53 7.14 -1.14
CA ARG A 52 -8.92 6.90 -0.73
C ARG A 52 -9.81 6.67 -1.93
N SER A 53 -10.88 5.91 -1.72
CA SER A 53 -11.90 5.61 -2.72
C SER A 53 -12.65 6.84 -3.21
N MET A 54 -12.67 7.90 -2.40
CA MET A 54 -13.15 9.24 -2.76
C MET A 54 -12.01 10.26 -2.59
N PRO A 55 -11.17 10.44 -3.62
CA PRO A 55 -10.04 11.36 -3.56
C PRO A 55 -10.49 12.83 -3.55
N SER A 56 -9.62 13.73 -3.10
CA SER A 56 -9.88 15.18 -3.18
C SER A 56 -9.72 15.70 -4.61
N VAL A 57 -10.19 16.93 -4.86
CA VAL A 57 -10.05 17.57 -6.19
C VAL A 57 -8.59 17.68 -6.59
N GLU A 58 -7.73 18.11 -5.67
CA GLU A 58 -6.30 18.29 -5.90
C GLU A 58 -5.60 16.95 -6.19
N SER A 59 -6.01 15.86 -5.55
CA SER A 59 -5.53 14.51 -5.86
C SER A 59 -5.89 14.08 -7.28
N VAL A 60 -7.13 14.34 -7.70
CA VAL A 60 -7.60 14.00 -9.05
C VAL A 60 -6.85 14.82 -10.09
N GLU A 61 -6.66 16.12 -9.85
CA GLU A 61 -5.89 17.01 -10.71
C GLU A 61 -4.43 16.54 -10.85
N LEU A 62 -3.77 16.20 -9.73
CA LEU A 62 -2.39 15.72 -9.75
C LEU A 62 -2.26 14.40 -10.51
N LEU A 63 -3.07 13.39 -10.20
CA LEU A 63 -2.97 12.10 -10.87
C LEU A 63 -3.26 12.24 -12.38
N ASN A 64 -4.24 13.06 -12.77
CA ASN A 64 -4.52 13.32 -14.17
C ASN A 64 -3.33 13.98 -14.89
N ALA A 65 -2.69 14.98 -14.26
CA ALA A 65 -1.48 15.61 -14.81
C ALA A 65 -0.33 14.59 -14.96
N MET A 66 -0.11 13.75 -13.96
CA MET A 66 0.87 12.66 -14.01
C MET A 66 0.59 11.68 -15.17
N MET A 67 -0.67 11.27 -15.33
CA MET A 67 -1.07 10.37 -16.42
C MET A 67 -0.85 10.99 -17.80
N ILE A 68 -1.19 12.27 -17.97
CA ILE A 68 -0.94 13.01 -19.21
C ILE A 68 0.56 13.05 -19.52
N GLU A 69 1.40 13.44 -18.55
CA GLU A 69 2.84 13.50 -18.76
C GLU A 69 3.41 12.12 -19.12
N MET A 70 3.10 11.10 -18.32
CA MET A 70 3.63 9.75 -18.50
C MET A 70 3.21 9.10 -19.83
N ASN A 71 1.93 9.14 -20.17
CA ASN A 71 1.40 8.40 -21.33
C ASN A 71 1.30 9.26 -22.59
N LEU A 72 0.82 10.50 -22.50
CA LEU A 72 0.58 11.33 -23.69
C LEU A 72 1.82 12.14 -24.10
N GLU A 73 2.63 12.61 -23.16
CA GLU A 73 3.83 13.40 -23.48
C GLU A 73 5.07 12.52 -23.65
N LYS A 74 5.38 11.67 -22.66
CA LYS A 74 6.53 10.76 -22.68
C LYS A 74 6.28 9.48 -23.49
N LYS A 75 5.02 9.23 -23.90
CA LYS A 75 4.61 8.12 -24.79
C LYS A 75 4.87 6.72 -24.24
N PHE A 76 5.01 6.56 -22.92
CA PHE A 76 5.09 5.24 -22.31
C PHE A 76 3.73 4.54 -22.39
N PRO A 77 3.67 3.28 -22.86
CA PRO A 77 2.57 2.38 -22.51
C PRO A 77 2.47 2.25 -20.99
N VAL A 78 1.23 2.30 -20.48
CA VAL A 78 0.95 2.23 -19.04
C VAL A 78 0.04 1.03 -18.79
N LEU A 79 0.44 0.16 -17.88
CA LEU A 79 -0.40 -0.94 -17.39
C LEU A 79 -0.66 -0.70 -15.90
N ALA A 80 -1.90 -0.42 -15.53
CA ALA A 80 -2.28 -0.10 -14.19
C ALA A 80 -3.46 -0.96 -13.73
N ILE A 81 -3.45 -1.30 -12.45
CA ILE A 81 -4.58 -1.96 -11.79
C ILE A 81 -5.10 -1.11 -10.64
N SER A 82 -6.36 -1.30 -10.22
CA SER A 82 -6.84 -0.75 -8.94
C SER A 82 -6.32 -1.57 -7.75
N GLY A 83 -5.93 -0.89 -6.68
CA GLY A 83 -5.66 -1.52 -5.37
C GLY A 83 -6.87 -1.52 -4.45
N ASN A 84 -6.66 -1.80 -3.16
CA ASN A 84 -7.75 -1.86 -2.18
C ASN A 84 -8.21 -0.48 -1.67
N HIS A 85 -7.42 0.58 -1.89
CA HIS A 85 -7.83 1.95 -1.57
C HIS A 85 -8.62 2.62 -2.71
N ASP A 86 -8.45 2.15 -3.94
CA ASP A 86 -9.08 2.71 -5.12
C ASP A 86 -10.57 2.35 -5.22
N SER A 87 -11.39 3.27 -5.72
CA SER A 87 -12.76 2.93 -6.15
C SER A 87 -12.73 2.40 -7.58
N ALA A 88 -12.96 1.10 -7.77
CA ALA A 88 -12.95 0.47 -9.09
C ALA A 88 -13.85 1.20 -10.11
N THR A 89 -15.09 1.52 -9.73
CA THR A 89 -16.04 2.21 -10.62
C THR A 89 -15.62 3.64 -10.96
N ARG A 90 -15.08 4.39 -9.99
CA ARG A 90 -14.67 5.78 -10.26
C ARG A 90 -13.38 5.81 -11.07
N LEU A 91 -12.42 4.97 -10.72
CA LEU A 91 -11.12 4.89 -11.36
C LEU A 91 -11.22 4.43 -12.82
N SER A 92 -12.15 3.52 -13.14
CA SER A 92 -12.39 3.06 -14.54
C SER A 92 -13.04 4.09 -15.47
N THR A 93 -13.36 5.29 -14.97
CA THR A 93 -13.92 6.35 -15.81
C THR A 93 -12.94 6.70 -16.93
N GLY A 94 -13.35 6.45 -18.17
CA GLY A 94 -12.50 6.73 -19.33
C GLY A 94 -11.69 5.54 -19.86
N SER A 95 -11.67 4.38 -19.18
CA SER A 95 -10.83 3.23 -19.58
C SER A 95 -10.94 2.83 -21.06
N PRO A 96 -12.14 2.74 -21.68
CA PRO A 96 -12.24 2.39 -23.11
C PRO A 96 -11.55 3.37 -24.06
N TRP A 97 -11.41 4.64 -23.66
CA TRP A 97 -10.68 5.66 -24.42
C TRP A 97 -9.18 5.61 -24.14
N LEU A 98 -8.80 5.39 -22.87
CA LEU A 98 -7.39 5.26 -22.44
C LEU A 98 -6.66 4.14 -23.19
N GLU A 99 -7.33 3.01 -23.44
CA GLU A 99 -6.75 1.88 -24.18
C GLU A 99 -6.31 2.26 -25.60
N LYS A 100 -6.93 3.26 -26.24
CA LYS A 100 -6.53 3.75 -27.57
C LYS A 100 -5.15 4.42 -27.56
N GLU A 101 -4.72 4.90 -26.39
CA GLU A 101 -3.41 5.52 -26.17
C GLU A 101 -2.42 4.57 -25.48
N ARG A 102 -2.71 3.26 -25.47
CA ARG A 102 -1.91 2.22 -24.79
C ARG A 102 -1.80 2.45 -23.28
N PHE A 103 -2.86 3.00 -22.68
CA PHE A 103 -3.06 3.06 -21.25
C PHE A 103 -4.12 2.03 -20.87
N TYR A 104 -3.69 0.93 -20.27
CA TYR A 104 -4.53 -0.19 -19.83
C TYR A 104 -4.78 -0.05 -18.33
N LEU A 105 -6.00 0.32 -17.95
CA LEU A 105 -6.41 0.48 -16.56
C LEU A 105 -7.49 -0.54 -16.21
N TYR A 106 -7.09 -1.59 -15.49
CA TYR A 106 -7.97 -2.70 -15.13
C TYR A 106 -8.43 -2.55 -13.68
N THR A 107 -9.74 -2.59 -13.47
CA THR A 107 -10.35 -2.39 -12.15
C THR A 107 -11.39 -3.46 -11.80
N GLN A 108 -11.67 -4.39 -12.72
CA GLN A 108 -12.63 -5.46 -12.55
C GLN A 108 -11.99 -6.81 -12.85
N LEU A 109 -12.49 -7.86 -12.20
CA LEU A 109 -11.94 -9.22 -12.27
C LEU A 109 -11.91 -9.75 -13.71
N GLU A 110 -13.01 -9.59 -14.46
CA GLU A 110 -13.17 -10.15 -15.79
C GLU A 110 -12.11 -9.67 -16.79
N GLN A 111 -11.52 -8.50 -16.54
CA GLN A 111 -10.52 -7.92 -17.43
C GLN A 111 -9.23 -8.73 -17.44
N VAL A 112 -8.89 -9.44 -16.34
CA VAL A 112 -7.66 -10.26 -16.28
C VAL A 112 -7.61 -11.35 -17.35
N PHE A 113 -8.77 -11.83 -17.80
CA PHE A 113 -8.87 -12.85 -18.86
C PHE A 113 -8.70 -12.27 -20.28
N SER A 114 -8.51 -10.97 -20.40
CA SER A 114 -8.12 -10.27 -21.64
C SER A 114 -6.71 -9.67 -21.46
N PRO A 115 -5.65 -10.51 -21.49
CA PRO A 115 -4.30 -10.06 -21.21
C PRO A 115 -3.77 -9.09 -22.27
N VAL A 116 -2.92 -8.17 -21.85
CA VAL A 116 -2.29 -7.16 -22.71
C VAL A 116 -0.97 -7.71 -23.24
N VAL A 117 -0.77 -7.69 -24.56
CA VAL A 117 0.48 -8.14 -25.18
C VAL A 117 1.30 -6.93 -25.63
N ILE A 118 2.53 -6.81 -25.14
CA ILE A 118 3.51 -5.81 -25.57
C ILE A 118 4.80 -6.55 -25.95
N GLY A 119 5.16 -6.50 -27.23
CA GLY A 119 6.35 -7.18 -27.73
C GLY A 119 6.29 -8.70 -27.51
N ASP A 120 7.26 -9.23 -26.76
CA ASP A 120 7.43 -10.62 -26.38
C ASP A 120 6.74 -10.98 -25.05
N THR A 121 5.98 -10.07 -24.45
CA THR A 121 5.44 -10.26 -23.09
C THR A 121 3.91 -10.11 -23.07
N GLN A 122 3.27 -11.01 -22.32
CA GLN A 122 1.83 -11.05 -22.05
C GLN A 122 1.58 -10.71 -20.57
N PHE A 123 0.86 -9.62 -20.33
CA PHE A 123 0.54 -9.10 -19.00
C PHE A 123 -0.89 -9.47 -18.60
N PHE A 124 -1.00 -10.13 -17.45
CA PHE A 124 -2.26 -10.41 -16.76
C PHE A 124 -2.43 -9.38 -15.66
N LEU A 125 -3.35 -8.43 -15.87
CA LEU A 125 -3.60 -7.34 -14.94
C LEU A 125 -4.76 -7.73 -14.01
N LEU A 126 -4.43 -8.20 -12.81
CA LEU A 126 -5.40 -8.64 -11.81
C LEU A 126 -5.55 -7.56 -10.73
N PRO A 127 -6.60 -6.71 -10.79
CA PRO A 127 -6.86 -5.74 -9.73
C PRO A 127 -7.15 -6.40 -8.39
N TYR A 128 -7.09 -5.61 -7.32
CA TYR A 128 -7.60 -6.05 -6.03
C TYR A 128 -9.06 -6.47 -6.15
N ILE A 129 -9.38 -7.62 -5.59
CA ILE A 129 -10.74 -8.16 -5.54
C ILE A 129 -11.03 -8.73 -4.16
N GLU A 130 -12.30 -8.72 -3.78
CA GLU A 130 -12.80 -9.50 -2.67
C GLU A 130 -13.31 -10.86 -3.16
N PRO A 131 -13.40 -11.89 -2.29
CA PRO A 131 -13.87 -13.22 -2.69
C PRO A 131 -15.28 -13.19 -3.32
N VAL A 132 -16.14 -12.24 -2.91
CA VAL A 132 -17.47 -12.05 -3.51
C VAL A 132 -17.42 -11.75 -5.01
N HIS A 133 -16.42 -11.01 -5.49
CA HIS A 133 -16.29 -10.74 -6.93
C HIS A 133 -16.02 -12.03 -7.71
N ALA A 134 -15.14 -12.90 -7.19
CA ALA A 134 -14.85 -14.19 -7.81
C ALA A 134 -16.06 -15.14 -7.75
N ARG A 135 -16.76 -15.22 -6.60
CA ARG A 135 -17.99 -16.03 -6.48
C ARG A 135 -19.03 -15.65 -7.52
N LEU A 136 -19.29 -14.35 -7.67
CA LEU A 136 -20.27 -13.84 -8.62
C LEU A 136 -19.84 -14.08 -10.07
N TYR A 137 -18.57 -13.82 -10.39
CA TYR A 137 -18.05 -13.99 -11.75
C TYR A 137 -18.05 -15.46 -12.22
N PHE A 138 -17.57 -16.36 -11.37
CA PHE A 138 -17.50 -17.80 -11.68
C PHE A 138 -18.80 -18.56 -11.39
N ASN A 139 -19.78 -17.90 -10.74
CA ASN A 139 -20.98 -18.54 -10.22
C ASN A 139 -20.63 -19.77 -9.34
N ASP A 140 -19.65 -19.60 -8.46
CA ASP A 140 -19.11 -20.64 -7.59
C ASP A 140 -19.11 -20.15 -6.14
N GLU A 141 -20.09 -20.60 -5.35
CA GLU A 141 -20.27 -20.23 -3.94
C GLU A 141 -19.13 -20.72 -3.03
N THR A 142 -18.27 -21.62 -3.49
CA THR A 142 -17.17 -22.16 -2.68
C THR A 142 -15.98 -21.21 -2.59
N LEU A 143 -15.89 -20.18 -3.45
CA LEU A 143 -14.79 -19.20 -3.49
C LEU A 143 -14.90 -18.15 -2.36
N VAL A 144 -14.95 -18.62 -1.11
CA VAL A 144 -15.20 -17.78 0.07
C VAL A 144 -13.94 -17.12 0.64
N THR A 145 -12.75 -17.49 0.14
CA THR A 145 -11.46 -16.90 0.56
C THR A 145 -10.63 -16.45 -0.64
N ILE A 146 -9.70 -15.51 -0.39
CA ILE A 146 -8.78 -15.02 -1.42
C ILE A 146 -7.91 -16.15 -2.00
N PRO A 147 -7.34 -17.09 -1.22
CA PRO A 147 -6.59 -18.21 -1.80
C PRO A 147 -7.40 -19.11 -2.73
N LEU A 148 -8.68 -19.38 -2.40
CA LEU A 148 -9.56 -20.18 -3.25
C LEU A 148 -9.89 -19.44 -4.56
N ALA A 149 -10.23 -18.16 -4.45
CA ALA A 149 -10.47 -17.30 -5.61
C ALA A 149 -9.22 -17.20 -6.51
N MET A 150 -8.05 -16.92 -5.92
CA MET A 150 -6.80 -16.79 -6.66
C MET A 150 -6.41 -18.08 -7.38
N LYS A 151 -6.55 -19.24 -6.72
CA LYS A 151 -6.31 -20.54 -7.35
C LYS A 151 -7.20 -20.71 -8.59
N LYS A 152 -8.50 -20.44 -8.45
CA LYS A 152 -9.45 -20.54 -9.58
C LYS A 152 -9.10 -19.57 -10.70
N ILE A 153 -8.71 -18.34 -10.38
CA ILE A 153 -8.29 -17.33 -11.37
C ILE A 153 -7.06 -17.80 -12.15
N ILE A 154 -6.05 -18.34 -11.47
CA ILE A 154 -4.82 -18.82 -12.12
C ILE A 154 -5.09 -20.05 -12.99
N GLU A 155 -5.98 -20.95 -12.55
CA GLU A 155 -6.44 -22.09 -13.37
C GLU A 155 -7.09 -21.65 -14.68
N GLU A 156 -7.83 -20.53 -14.68
CA GLU A 156 -8.49 -19.97 -15.88
C GLU A 156 -7.55 -19.08 -16.72
N ILE A 157 -6.54 -18.48 -16.11
CA ILE A 157 -5.52 -17.67 -16.79
C ILE A 157 -4.53 -18.55 -17.57
N THR A 158 -4.09 -19.67 -16.99
CA THR A 158 -3.00 -20.51 -17.54
C THR A 158 -3.29 -20.99 -18.97
N PRO A 159 -4.53 -21.43 -19.34
CA PRO A 159 -4.87 -21.79 -20.72
C PRO A 159 -4.77 -20.64 -21.73
N LEU A 160 -4.73 -19.38 -21.27
CA LEU A 160 -4.62 -18.19 -22.12
C LEU A 160 -3.16 -17.83 -22.46
N PHE A 161 -2.20 -18.59 -21.93
CA PHE A 161 -0.78 -18.35 -22.15
C PHE A 161 -0.40 -18.56 -23.62
N LEU A 162 0.21 -17.54 -24.21
CA LEU A 162 0.79 -17.65 -25.55
C LEU A 162 2.16 -18.35 -25.46
N PRO A 163 2.43 -19.42 -26.23
CA PRO A 163 3.64 -20.25 -26.08
C PRO A 163 4.98 -19.54 -26.27
N ASP A 164 5.01 -18.45 -27.05
CA ASP A 164 6.22 -17.70 -27.41
C ASP A 164 6.28 -16.33 -26.70
N LYS A 165 5.65 -16.22 -25.52
CA LYS A 165 5.61 -14.99 -24.73
C LYS A 165 6.07 -15.26 -23.30
N HIS A 166 6.65 -14.24 -22.68
CA HIS A 166 6.78 -14.19 -21.23
C HIS A 166 5.42 -13.88 -20.59
N HIS A 167 5.12 -14.49 -19.45
CA HIS A 167 3.85 -14.27 -18.73
C HIS A 167 4.10 -13.50 -17.44
N VAL A 168 3.56 -12.28 -17.35
CA VAL A 168 3.69 -11.41 -16.19
C VAL A 168 2.35 -11.24 -15.51
N LEU A 169 2.26 -11.54 -14.22
CA LEU A 169 1.11 -11.19 -13.39
C LEU A 169 1.36 -9.83 -12.72
N VAL A 170 0.41 -8.92 -12.82
CA VAL A 170 0.37 -7.68 -12.02
C VAL A 170 -0.78 -7.81 -11.04
N SER A 171 -0.51 -7.68 -9.75
CA SER A 171 -1.57 -7.85 -8.74
C SER A 171 -1.32 -7.08 -7.45
N HIS A 172 -2.35 -6.93 -6.64
CA HIS A 172 -2.34 -6.11 -5.43
C HIS A 172 -2.90 -6.91 -4.25
N PHE A 173 -2.09 -7.81 -3.69
CA PHE A 173 -2.49 -8.66 -2.57
C PHE A 173 -1.33 -8.90 -1.61
N PHE A 174 -1.70 -9.27 -0.38
CA PHE A 174 -0.76 -9.81 0.58
C PHE A 174 -0.40 -11.27 0.28
N VAL A 175 0.90 -11.54 0.16
CA VAL A 175 1.46 -12.88 -0.09
C VAL A 175 2.10 -13.41 1.18
N THR A 176 1.85 -14.68 1.49
CA THR A 176 2.37 -15.37 2.68
C THR A 176 3.90 -15.35 2.68
N GLY A 177 4.49 -15.12 3.85
CA GLY A 177 5.95 -15.02 4.01
C GLY A 177 6.51 -13.62 3.77
N ALA A 178 5.65 -12.64 3.51
CA ALA A 178 6.06 -11.24 3.37
C ALA A 178 6.19 -10.52 4.74
N LEU A 179 7.28 -9.77 4.94
CA LEU A 179 7.47 -8.89 6.09
C LEU A 179 6.60 -7.62 5.94
N LYS A 180 5.85 -7.28 6.99
CA LYS A 180 4.96 -6.10 7.02
C LYS A 180 5.63 -4.86 7.61
N GLY A 181 5.30 -3.68 7.08
CA GLY A 181 5.52 -2.38 7.72
C GLY A 181 4.35 -1.96 8.62
N GLU A 182 4.58 -1.17 9.67
CA GLU A 182 3.52 -0.76 10.61
C GLU A 182 2.50 0.25 10.03
N SER A 183 2.76 0.82 8.84
CA SER A 183 1.85 1.76 8.15
C SER A 183 0.80 1.12 7.26
N GLU A 184 0.89 -0.20 7.08
CA GLU A 184 0.01 -0.97 6.23
C GLU A 184 -1.35 -1.14 6.91
N THR A 185 -2.44 -0.91 6.17
CA THR A 185 -3.79 -1.14 6.70
C THR A 185 -3.92 -2.61 7.10
N PRO A 186 -4.23 -2.94 8.36
CA PRO A 186 -4.37 -4.32 8.77
C PRO A 186 -5.62 -4.92 8.12
N LEU A 187 -5.45 -5.63 7.00
CA LEU A 187 -6.49 -6.50 6.43
C LEU A 187 -6.43 -7.91 7.06
N GLU A 188 -6.00 -7.98 8.33
CA GLU A 188 -5.98 -9.18 9.16
C GLU A 188 -7.01 -9.08 10.27
N VAL A 189 -8.28 -9.18 9.90
CA VAL A 189 -9.23 -9.86 10.77
C VAL A 189 -9.16 -11.34 10.39
N GLY A 190 -8.28 -12.10 11.06
CA GLY A 190 -8.38 -13.57 11.11
C GLY A 190 -7.35 -14.43 10.35
N GLY A 191 -6.26 -13.88 9.81
CA GLY A 191 -5.13 -14.70 9.31
C GLY A 191 -5.42 -15.62 8.10
N LEU A 192 -6.51 -15.36 7.36
CA LEU A 192 -7.03 -16.24 6.29
C LEU A 192 -6.98 -15.60 4.89
N SER A 193 -6.31 -14.46 4.73
CA SER A 193 -6.31 -13.65 3.50
C SER A 193 -5.01 -13.69 2.68
N SER A 194 -3.99 -14.45 3.11
CA SER A 194 -2.69 -14.48 2.43
C SER A 194 -2.60 -15.55 1.34
N VAL A 195 -2.07 -15.20 0.17
CA VAL A 195 -1.86 -16.12 -0.96
C VAL A 195 -0.50 -16.79 -0.84
N SER A 196 -0.38 -18.10 -1.14
CA SER A 196 0.95 -18.76 -1.18
C SER A 196 1.72 -18.37 -2.44
N THR A 197 3.03 -18.21 -2.32
CA THR A 197 3.93 -17.96 -3.46
C THR A 197 3.90 -19.05 -4.51
N ASP A 198 3.64 -20.30 -4.11
CA ASP A 198 3.63 -21.46 -5.01
C ASP A 198 2.58 -21.33 -6.12
N MET A 199 1.50 -20.58 -5.87
CA MET A 199 0.47 -20.33 -6.86
C MET A 199 0.98 -19.51 -8.05
N PHE A 200 2.05 -18.73 -7.84
CA PHE A 200 2.57 -17.78 -8.81
C PHE A 200 3.74 -18.32 -9.63
N GLU A 201 4.20 -19.56 -9.38
CA GLU A 201 5.35 -20.15 -10.09
C GLU A 201 5.15 -20.32 -11.59
N VAL A 202 3.89 -20.34 -12.05
CA VAL A 202 3.55 -20.43 -13.48
C VAL A 202 3.91 -19.17 -14.27
N PHE A 203 4.12 -18.03 -13.59
CA PHE A 203 4.48 -16.76 -14.23
C PHE A 203 6.00 -16.55 -14.25
N ASP A 204 6.49 -15.88 -15.29
CA ASP A 204 7.89 -15.47 -15.39
C ASP A 204 8.24 -14.36 -14.40
N TYR A 205 7.29 -13.46 -14.13
CA TYR A 205 7.41 -12.42 -13.12
C TYR A 205 6.06 -12.08 -12.51
N VAL A 206 6.04 -11.75 -11.22
CA VAL A 206 4.87 -11.25 -10.52
C VAL A 206 5.17 -9.90 -9.87
N ALA A 207 4.56 -8.87 -10.44
CA ALA A 207 4.64 -7.49 -10.00
C ALA A 207 3.54 -7.21 -8.96
N LEU A 208 3.91 -7.17 -7.68
CA LEU A 208 3.01 -6.93 -6.57
C LEU A 208 3.03 -5.47 -6.11
N GLY A 209 1.87 -4.93 -5.75
CA GLY A 209 1.71 -3.80 -4.82
C GLY A 209 1.04 -4.26 -3.51
N HIS A 210 0.60 -3.32 -2.66
CA HIS A 210 -0.06 -3.49 -1.35
C HIS A 210 0.88 -3.29 -0.15
N LEU A 211 2.07 -3.86 -0.22
CA LEU A 211 3.08 -3.70 0.83
C LEU A 211 4.04 -2.59 0.48
N HIS A 212 4.20 -1.64 1.41
CA HIS A 212 5.00 -0.43 1.18
C HIS A 212 6.51 -0.71 1.27
N TYR A 213 6.89 -1.90 1.74
CA TYR A 213 8.27 -2.35 1.83
C TYR A 213 8.69 -3.21 0.63
N LYS A 214 9.66 -2.72 -0.16
CA LYS A 214 10.16 -3.37 -1.38
C LYS A 214 10.73 -4.79 -1.18
N ASP A 215 11.27 -5.07 0.00
CA ASP A 215 11.91 -6.35 0.34
C ASP A 215 11.02 -7.20 1.23
N ALA A 216 9.72 -6.92 1.27
CA ALA A 216 8.75 -7.71 2.00
C ALA A 216 8.90 -9.21 1.66
N ILE A 217 9.25 -9.55 0.41
CA ILE A 217 9.47 -10.92 -0.06
C ILE A 217 10.85 -11.13 -0.70
N SER A 218 11.91 -10.80 0.04
CA SER A 218 13.29 -10.83 -0.47
C SER A 218 13.78 -12.19 -1.03
N GLN A 219 13.23 -13.30 -0.53
CA GLN A 219 13.66 -14.66 -0.84
C GLN A 219 13.22 -15.20 -2.21
N HIS A 220 12.31 -14.52 -2.92
CA HIS A 220 11.87 -14.92 -4.26
C HIS A 220 12.47 -14.01 -5.33
N GLU A 221 13.02 -14.58 -6.41
CA GLU A 221 13.63 -13.80 -7.50
C GLU A 221 12.58 -13.13 -8.41
N LYS A 222 11.47 -13.82 -8.67
CA LYS A 222 10.44 -13.45 -9.65
C LYS A 222 9.20 -12.77 -9.08
N ILE A 223 8.92 -12.99 -7.79
CA ILE A 223 7.75 -12.42 -7.11
C ILE A 223 8.25 -11.26 -6.28
N LYS A 224 7.86 -10.03 -6.61
CA LYS A 224 8.41 -8.83 -5.97
C LYS A 224 7.32 -7.83 -5.66
N TYR A 225 7.43 -7.19 -4.49
CA TYR A 225 6.78 -5.91 -4.23
C TYR A 225 7.70 -4.79 -4.74
N SER A 226 7.13 -3.74 -5.34
CA SER A 226 7.89 -2.52 -5.61
C SER A 226 8.08 -1.68 -4.34
N GLY A 227 7.13 -1.77 -3.40
CA GLY A 227 6.97 -0.79 -2.34
C GLY A 227 6.36 0.51 -2.83
N SER A 228 6.16 1.43 -1.89
CA SER A 228 5.71 2.79 -2.16
C SER A 228 6.84 3.69 -2.66
N LEU A 229 6.49 4.79 -3.33
CA LEU A 229 7.44 5.83 -3.74
C LEU A 229 7.87 6.76 -2.60
N LEU A 230 7.05 6.85 -1.54
CA LEU A 230 7.26 7.72 -0.37
C LEU A 230 7.10 6.94 0.93
N LYS A 231 7.65 7.50 2.01
CA LYS A 231 7.41 7.05 3.38
C LYS A 231 6.11 7.66 3.87
N TYR A 232 5.15 6.83 4.24
CA TYR A 232 3.84 7.30 4.68
C TYR A 232 3.63 7.25 6.20
N SER A 233 4.65 6.82 6.94
CA SER A 233 4.70 6.88 8.39
C SER A 233 6.13 6.92 8.91
N LEU A 234 6.27 7.15 10.22
CA LEU A 234 7.55 7.08 10.92
C LEU A 234 8.16 5.67 10.96
N SER A 235 7.35 4.61 10.88
CA SER A 235 7.87 3.22 10.89
C SER A 235 8.66 2.91 9.61
N GLU A 236 8.39 3.64 8.53
CA GLU A 236 9.06 3.49 7.24
C GLU A 236 10.33 4.35 7.12
N ARG A 237 10.72 5.10 8.16
CA ARG A 237 11.88 6.03 8.13
C ARG A 237 13.19 5.38 7.69
N ASN A 238 13.37 4.09 7.97
CA ASN A 238 14.58 3.34 7.62
C ASN A 238 14.46 2.57 6.29
N GLN A 239 13.32 2.70 5.59
CA GLN A 239 13.10 2.03 4.32
C GLN A 239 13.58 2.89 3.17
N GLU A 240 14.26 2.25 2.22
CA GLU A 240 14.58 2.85 0.92
C GLU A 240 13.36 2.78 0.01
N LYS A 241 13.03 3.91 -0.63
CA LYS A 241 11.89 4.05 -1.54
C LYS A 241 12.37 4.23 -2.97
N GLY A 242 11.56 3.85 -3.94
CA GLY A 242 12.00 3.79 -5.33
C GLY A 242 11.17 2.86 -6.19
N VAL A 243 11.77 2.35 -7.26
CA VAL A 243 11.09 1.54 -8.27
C VAL A 243 11.91 0.33 -8.68
N ARG A 244 11.26 -0.66 -9.28
CA ARG A 244 11.94 -1.82 -9.86
C ARG A 244 12.04 -1.68 -11.37
N ILE A 245 13.21 -1.96 -11.92
CA ILE A 245 13.40 -2.18 -13.35
C ILE A 245 13.46 -3.69 -13.57
N VAL A 246 12.53 -4.19 -14.36
CA VAL A 246 12.41 -5.61 -14.66
C VAL A 246 12.85 -5.81 -16.10
N THR A 247 13.78 -6.73 -16.32
CA THR A 247 14.24 -7.13 -17.65
C THR A 247 13.89 -8.59 -17.87
N LEU A 248 13.14 -8.84 -18.93
CA LEU A 248 12.75 -10.14 -19.44
C LEU A 248 13.54 -10.38 -20.73
N ASP A 249 14.50 -11.28 -20.67
CA ASP A 249 15.24 -11.78 -21.83
C ASP A 249 14.74 -13.19 -22.17
N GLU A 250 15.08 -13.71 -23.37
CA GLU A 250 14.60 -15.01 -23.88
C GLU A 250 14.72 -16.17 -22.86
N THR A 251 15.71 -16.12 -21.98
CA THR A 251 16.01 -17.20 -21.02
C THR A 251 16.04 -16.76 -19.55
N SER A 252 15.88 -15.46 -19.25
CA SER A 252 16.08 -14.98 -17.89
C SER A 252 15.22 -13.79 -17.52
N VAL A 253 14.83 -13.74 -16.26
CA VAL A 253 14.13 -12.62 -15.64
C VAL A 253 15.03 -12.03 -14.57
N SER A 254 15.25 -10.72 -14.62
CA SER A 254 15.98 -9.97 -13.59
C SER A 254 15.20 -8.76 -13.13
N SER A 255 15.38 -8.39 -11.86
CA SER A 255 14.75 -7.22 -11.27
C SER A 255 15.76 -6.45 -10.42
N GLU A 256 16.05 -5.23 -10.84
CA GLU A 256 16.91 -4.28 -10.13
C GLU A 256 16.05 -3.23 -9.43
N PHE A 257 16.41 -2.85 -8.20
CA PHE A 257 15.74 -1.75 -7.51
C PHE A 257 16.56 -0.47 -7.65
N ILE A 258 15.90 0.62 -8.07
CA ILE A 258 16.52 1.93 -8.20
C ILE A 258 15.92 2.87 -7.14
N PRO A 259 16.73 3.35 -6.18
CA PRO A 259 16.26 4.31 -5.17
C PRO A 259 15.83 5.63 -5.77
N ILE A 260 14.86 6.26 -5.10
CA ILE A 260 14.46 7.64 -5.32
C ILE A 260 14.66 8.41 -4.01
N THR A 261 15.47 9.46 -4.06
CA THR A 261 15.61 10.40 -2.95
C THR A 261 14.38 11.33 -2.92
N PRO A 262 13.62 11.39 -1.82
CA PRO A 262 12.45 12.27 -1.73
C PRO A 262 12.88 13.74 -1.64
N LEU A 263 11.94 14.66 -1.91
CA LEU A 263 12.15 16.10 -1.69
C LEU A 263 12.47 16.42 -0.23
N ARG A 264 11.76 15.77 0.69
CA ARG A 264 11.89 15.86 2.15
C ARG A 264 11.75 14.47 2.72
N ASP A 265 12.68 14.07 3.59
CA ASP A 265 12.68 12.74 4.17
C ASP A 265 11.91 12.70 5.50
N VAL A 266 11.69 11.50 6.04
CA VAL A 266 11.10 11.27 7.36
C VAL A 266 12.20 10.80 8.31
N SER A 267 12.39 11.51 9.42
CA SER A 267 13.41 11.20 10.41
C SER A 267 12.89 11.25 11.85
N LEU A 268 13.65 10.62 12.76
CA LEU A 268 13.39 10.62 14.19
C LEU A 268 14.60 11.23 14.91
N LEU A 269 14.37 12.31 15.67
CA LEU A 269 15.36 12.87 16.58
C LEU A 269 15.04 12.40 18.00
N ARG A 270 16.04 11.82 18.68
CA ARG A 270 15.92 11.38 20.06
C ARG A 270 16.96 12.10 20.91
N GLU A 271 16.55 13.21 21.52
CA GLU A 271 17.46 14.11 22.22
C GLU A 271 16.79 14.83 23.38
N LYS A 272 17.57 15.62 24.14
CA LYS A 272 17.00 16.58 25.10
C LYS A 272 16.50 17.83 24.37
N PHE A 273 15.48 18.48 24.92
CA PHE A 273 15.00 19.77 24.43
C PHE A 273 16.10 20.81 24.32
N THR A 274 16.99 20.89 25.33
CA THR A 274 18.11 21.85 25.31
C THR A 274 19.07 21.62 24.15
N THR A 275 19.22 20.37 23.70
CA THR A 275 20.02 20.01 22.52
C THR A 275 19.27 20.40 21.24
N LEU A 276 17.96 20.12 21.19
CA LEU A 276 17.14 20.39 20.00
C LEU A 276 16.94 21.89 19.70
N VAL A 277 17.06 22.76 20.72
CA VAL A 277 17.01 24.22 20.53
C VAL A 277 18.38 24.87 20.36
N ASP A 278 19.46 24.09 20.50
CA ASP A 278 20.82 24.58 20.35
C ASP A 278 21.13 24.91 18.88
N TYR A 279 21.69 26.10 18.65
CA TYR A 279 21.97 26.60 17.31
C TYR A 279 22.93 25.69 16.55
N ASP A 280 24.03 25.28 17.18
CA ASP A 280 25.04 24.46 16.50
C ASP A 280 24.49 23.07 16.18
N TYR A 281 23.65 22.52 17.06
CA TYR A 281 22.98 21.23 16.83
C TYR A 281 21.99 21.28 15.66
N TYR A 282 21.00 22.17 15.68
CA TYR A 282 19.96 22.12 14.65
C TYR A 282 20.46 22.53 13.26
N GLN A 283 21.63 23.16 13.14
CA GLN A 283 22.29 23.43 11.86
C GLN A 283 22.85 22.17 11.19
N THR A 284 23.06 21.08 11.93
CA THR A 284 23.49 19.79 11.36
C THR A 284 22.33 18.96 10.80
N ILE A 285 21.09 19.42 10.99
CA ILE A 285 19.88 18.69 10.60
C ILE A 285 19.20 19.41 9.44
N ASN A 286 18.67 18.65 8.48
CA ASN A 286 17.77 19.21 7.48
C ASN A 286 16.39 19.48 8.12
N ARG A 287 16.17 20.71 8.57
CA ARG A 287 14.97 21.08 9.32
C ARG A 287 13.68 21.10 8.49
N GLU A 288 13.81 21.09 7.16
CA GLU A 288 12.67 21.02 6.24
C GLU A 288 12.11 19.60 6.10
N ASP A 289 12.81 18.57 6.60
CA ASP A 289 12.32 17.20 6.62
C ASP A 289 11.15 17.02 7.60
N TYR A 290 10.38 15.94 7.40
CA TYR A 290 9.35 15.52 8.32
C TYR A 290 9.99 14.87 9.54
N ILE A 291 10.01 15.62 10.64
CA ILE A 291 10.75 15.23 11.84
C ILE A 291 9.79 14.77 12.92
N ALA A 292 9.98 13.56 13.42
CA ALA A 292 9.45 13.13 14.70
C ALA A 292 10.48 13.41 15.80
N ILE A 293 10.02 13.84 16.98
CA ILE A 293 10.89 14.08 18.13
C ILE A 293 10.47 13.20 19.30
N GLU A 294 11.43 12.49 19.87
CA GLU A 294 11.32 11.81 21.16
C GLU A 294 12.21 12.51 22.18
N LEU A 295 11.60 13.23 23.13
CA LEU A 295 12.31 13.91 24.21
C LEU A 295 12.82 12.91 25.24
N THR A 296 14.12 12.98 25.51
CA THR A 296 14.79 12.21 26.58
C THR A 296 14.67 12.87 27.96
N ASP A 297 14.10 14.07 28.03
CA ASP A 297 13.86 14.81 29.26
C ASP A 297 12.92 14.08 30.20
N LYS A 298 13.27 14.02 31.50
CA LYS A 298 12.46 13.35 32.52
C LYS A 298 11.27 14.16 33.01
N THR A 299 11.27 15.47 32.76
CA THR A 299 10.23 16.41 33.19
C THR A 299 9.49 16.97 32.00
N SER A 300 8.21 17.32 32.19
CA SER A 300 7.46 18.05 31.17
C SER A 300 8.07 19.43 30.94
N ILE A 301 8.16 19.83 29.67
CA ILE A 301 8.73 21.12 29.25
C ILE A 301 7.57 21.96 28.71
N PRO A 302 7.20 23.05 29.42
CA PRO A 302 6.15 23.95 28.96
C PRO A 302 6.48 24.49 27.57
N ASN A 303 5.48 24.60 26.70
CA ASN A 303 5.59 25.17 25.35
C ASN A 303 6.57 24.46 24.38
N ALA A 304 7.11 23.28 24.73
CA ALA A 304 8.08 22.57 23.90
C ALA A 304 7.65 22.41 22.44
N LEU A 305 6.39 22.04 22.20
CA LEU A 305 5.84 21.90 20.85
C LEU A 305 5.90 23.20 20.05
N SER A 306 5.56 24.33 20.67
CA SER A 306 5.52 25.64 20.01
C SER A 306 6.94 26.10 19.64
N GLU A 307 7.89 25.93 20.56
CA GLU A 307 9.29 26.30 20.33
C GLU A 307 9.95 25.39 19.28
N LEU A 308 9.75 24.08 19.38
CA LEU A 308 10.31 23.13 18.41
C LEU A 308 9.69 23.32 17.02
N ARG A 309 8.41 23.70 16.89
CA ARG A 309 7.81 24.00 15.57
C ARG A 309 8.41 25.22 14.89
N GLN A 310 8.94 26.19 15.65
CA GLN A 310 9.65 27.34 15.06
C GLN A 310 10.99 26.93 14.46
N ILE A 311 11.61 25.87 14.99
CA ILE A 311 12.90 25.35 14.53
C ILE A 311 12.72 24.26 13.47
N TYR A 312 11.74 23.38 13.64
CA TYR A 312 11.41 22.24 12.79
C TYR A 312 9.99 22.41 12.23
N PRO A 313 9.83 23.11 11.09
CA PRO A 313 8.51 23.50 10.58
C PRO A 313 7.58 22.33 10.23
N ARG A 314 8.14 21.14 9.99
CA ARG A 314 7.42 19.90 9.65
C ARG A 314 7.51 18.86 10.77
N LEU A 315 7.39 19.31 12.02
CA LEU A 315 7.31 18.43 13.18
C LEU A 315 6.04 17.56 13.12
N ILE A 316 6.21 16.27 12.80
CA ILE A 316 5.13 15.29 12.65
C ILE A 316 4.75 14.61 13.96
N SER A 317 5.60 14.60 14.98
CA SER A 317 5.21 14.14 16.33
C SER A 317 6.19 14.67 17.37
N LEU A 318 5.68 14.82 18.60
CA LEU A 318 6.49 15.11 19.77
C LEU A 318 6.04 14.17 20.88
N GLU A 319 6.90 13.22 21.23
CA GLU A 319 6.66 12.26 22.29
C GLU A 319 7.78 12.38 23.34
N ARG A 320 7.55 11.86 24.55
CA ARG A 320 8.54 11.82 25.62
C ARG A 320 8.79 10.37 26.01
N ILE A 321 10.04 9.97 26.11
CA ILE A 321 10.40 8.58 26.40
C ILE A 321 9.91 8.20 27.81
N GLY A 322 9.05 7.20 27.88
CA GLY A 322 8.54 6.66 29.15
C GLY A 322 7.22 7.27 29.64
N GLU A 323 6.59 8.17 28.88
CA GLU A 323 5.15 8.41 29.04
C GLU A 323 4.37 7.31 28.30
N GLU A 324 3.64 6.49 29.03
CA GLU A 324 2.56 5.71 28.41
C GLU A 324 1.50 6.68 27.88
N LYS A 325 1.04 6.46 26.65
CA LYS A 325 0.02 7.29 26.01
C LYS A 325 -1.26 7.26 26.86
N VAL A 326 -1.62 8.38 27.47
CA VAL A 326 -3.04 8.71 27.62
C VAL A 326 -3.47 9.24 26.26
N VAL A 327 -3.96 8.35 25.42
CA VAL A 327 -4.50 8.72 24.10
C VAL A 327 -5.65 9.70 24.36
N SER A 328 -5.43 10.95 23.99
CA SER A 328 -6.47 11.98 23.93
C SER A 328 -6.55 12.41 22.47
N ASP A 329 -7.16 11.56 21.65
CA ASP A 329 -7.63 11.94 20.33
C ASP A 329 -9.01 11.31 20.10
N GLU A 330 -10.01 12.18 20.03
CA GLU A 330 -11.35 11.86 19.55
C GLU A 330 -11.25 11.47 18.06
N ARG A 331 -11.05 10.16 17.79
CA ARG A 331 -11.66 9.35 16.72
C ARG A 331 -10.79 8.13 16.43
N TYR A 332 -11.38 6.97 16.71
CA TYR A 332 -10.92 5.61 16.40
C TYR A 332 -9.63 5.18 17.11
N GLU A 333 -9.77 4.80 18.38
CA GLU A 333 -8.84 3.88 19.01
C GLU A 333 -8.93 2.51 18.32
N ALA A 334 -7.82 2.12 17.71
CA ALA A 334 -7.45 0.71 17.72
C ALA A 334 -7.22 0.33 19.19
N ILE A 335 -8.26 -0.16 19.85
CA ILE A 335 -8.14 -0.87 21.13
C ILE A 335 -7.02 -1.90 20.94
N GLU A 336 -6.10 -2.00 21.90
CA GLU A 336 -5.18 -3.13 22.00
C GLU A 336 -5.97 -4.44 22.13
N ILE A 337 -6.41 -5.00 21.00
CA ILE A 337 -7.13 -6.27 20.89
C ILE A 337 -6.25 -7.46 21.36
N LYS A 338 -4.97 -7.23 21.69
CA LYS A 338 -4.01 -8.30 22.01
C LYS A 338 -4.15 -8.91 23.42
N LYS A 339 -5.04 -8.44 24.29
CA LYS A 339 -5.24 -9.06 25.63
C LYS A 339 -6.71 -9.27 26.05
N VAL A 340 -7.67 -8.89 25.23
CA VAL A 340 -9.09 -8.94 25.58
C VAL A 340 -9.75 -10.02 24.75
N SER A 341 -10.44 -10.97 25.40
CA SER A 341 -11.14 -12.03 24.67
C SER A 341 -12.23 -11.42 23.77
N PRO A 342 -12.56 -12.03 22.62
CA PRO A 342 -13.64 -11.52 21.75
C PRO A 342 -14.97 -11.30 22.46
N LYS A 343 -15.25 -12.08 23.51
CA LYS A 343 -16.40 -11.91 24.39
C LYS A 343 -16.34 -10.59 25.16
N GLU A 344 -15.19 -10.30 25.76
CA GLU A 344 -14.98 -9.06 26.51
C GLU A 344 -14.99 -7.85 25.58
N LEU A 345 -14.47 -7.96 24.35
CA LEU A 345 -14.57 -6.88 23.35
C LEU A 345 -16.03 -6.53 23.02
N ILE A 346 -16.87 -7.53 22.79
CA ILE A 346 -18.29 -7.31 22.48
C ILE A 346 -19.05 -6.81 23.71
N ALA A 347 -18.70 -7.29 24.91
CA ALA A 347 -19.28 -6.82 26.17
C ALA A 347 -18.93 -5.35 26.43
N ASN A 348 -17.66 -4.96 26.28
CA ASN A 348 -17.19 -3.59 26.45
C ASN A 348 -17.86 -2.66 25.43
N TYR A 349 -17.95 -3.07 24.17
CA TYR A 349 -18.64 -2.28 23.15
C TYR A 349 -20.14 -2.09 23.46
N PHE A 350 -20.81 -3.13 23.97
CA PHE A 350 -22.21 -3.01 24.38
C PHE A 350 -22.38 -2.00 25.52
N GLU A 351 -21.50 -2.06 26.53
CA GLU A 351 -21.49 -1.14 27.66
C GLU A 351 -21.17 0.30 27.24
N ASP A 352 -20.20 0.50 26.34
CA ASP A 352 -19.84 1.83 25.83
C ASP A 352 -20.98 2.50 25.03
N VAL A 353 -21.76 1.71 24.28
CA VAL A 353 -22.86 2.24 23.44
C VAL A 353 -24.15 2.43 24.21
N THR A 354 -24.40 1.58 25.21
CA THR A 354 -25.69 1.56 25.94
C THR A 354 -25.61 2.18 27.33
N GLU A 355 -24.40 2.48 27.81
CA GLU A 355 -24.10 2.88 29.19
C GLU A 355 -24.53 1.84 30.25
N GLU A 356 -24.86 0.61 29.83
CA GLU A 356 -25.29 -0.48 30.71
C GLU A 356 -24.54 -1.78 30.39
N PRO A 357 -24.12 -2.58 31.39
CA PRO A 357 -23.45 -3.85 31.15
C PRO A 357 -24.42 -4.90 30.60
N LEU A 358 -23.90 -5.91 29.89
CA LEU A 358 -24.70 -7.04 29.41
C LEU A 358 -25.45 -7.71 30.57
N THR A 359 -26.77 -7.90 30.40
CA THR A 359 -27.54 -8.75 31.32
C THR A 359 -27.05 -10.20 31.26
N LYS A 360 -27.37 -10.99 32.29
CA LYS A 360 -27.07 -12.44 32.32
C LYS A 360 -27.61 -13.18 31.10
N GLN A 361 -28.78 -12.77 30.61
CA GLN A 361 -29.41 -13.39 29.44
C GLN A 361 -28.65 -13.04 28.14
N GLN A 362 -28.28 -11.78 27.96
CA GLN A 362 -27.52 -11.34 26.78
C GLN A 362 -26.09 -11.91 26.75
N SER A 363 -25.44 -12.02 27.92
CA SER A 363 -24.15 -12.69 28.06
C SER A 363 -24.23 -14.15 27.62
N ARG A 364 -25.34 -14.84 27.93
CA ARG A 364 -25.57 -16.23 27.54
C ARG A 364 -25.81 -16.38 26.03
N TRP A 365 -26.59 -15.48 25.43
CA TRP A 365 -26.76 -15.45 23.97
C TRP A 365 -25.45 -15.19 23.23
N LEU A 366 -24.61 -14.30 23.76
CA LEU A 366 -23.29 -14.04 23.22
C LEU A 366 -22.42 -15.30 23.26
N GLU A 367 -22.38 -16.02 24.40
CA GLU A 367 -21.64 -17.29 24.51
C GLU A 367 -22.16 -18.36 23.55
N GLU A 368 -23.49 -18.53 23.45
CA GLU A 368 -24.13 -19.49 22.55
C GLU A 368 -23.76 -19.20 21.08
N ALA A 369 -23.86 -17.93 20.65
CA ALA A 369 -23.48 -17.50 19.31
C ALA A 369 -21.97 -17.70 19.03
N MET A 370 -21.10 -17.41 20.00
CA MET A 370 -19.64 -17.64 19.82
C MET A 370 -19.30 -19.12 19.70
N ILE A 371 -20.04 -20.00 20.38
CA ILE A 371 -19.86 -21.45 20.28
C ILE A 371 -20.37 -21.96 18.93
N GLU A 372 -21.49 -21.45 18.42
CA GLU A 372 -22.06 -21.80 17.12
C GLU A 372 -21.10 -21.44 15.98
N VAL A 373 -20.56 -20.21 15.99
CA VAL A 373 -19.54 -19.75 15.03
C VAL A 373 -18.23 -20.58 15.09
N ARG A 374 -17.93 -21.21 16.23
CA ARG A 374 -16.76 -22.10 16.37
C ARG A 374 -17.04 -23.54 15.92
N LYS A 375 -18.31 -23.97 15.88
CA LYS A 375 -18.73 -25.31 15.46
C LYS A 375 -19.03 -25.39 13.96
N GLU A 376 -19.24 -24.25 13.29
CA GLU A 376 -19.30 -24.14 11.82
C GLU A 376 -17.92 -24.03 11.16
N LYS A 377 -16.84 -24.26 11.93
CA LYS A 377 -15.48 -24.52 11.44
C LYS A 377 -15.26 -26.02 11.26
#